data_AF-A0A0D2F004-F1
#
_entry.id   AF-A0A0D2F004-F1
#
_cell.length_a   1.000
_cell.length_b   1.000
_cell.length_c   1.000
_cell.angle_alpha   90.00
_cell.angle_beta   90.00
_cell.angle_gamma   90.00
#
_symmetry.space_group_name_H-M   'P 1'
#
loop_
_entity.id
_entity.type
_entity.pdbx_description
1 polymer ?
#
loop_
_entity_poly.entity_id
_entity_poly.type
_entity_poly.pdbx_seq_one_letter_code
_entity_poly.pdbx_strand_id
1 'polypeptide(L)'
;MVPAAAHPAVTLESEDHARDAAFNKALHGRSSQARGGLAAMRQKDHTAQKTAVDEYFKHWDNKVAAEETDEIRKARRDEYATLTRHYYNLATDLYEHGWGTSFHFCRFAYGESFDKAIARHEHYLAMKMNLQENSRVLDVGCGIGCNVVGLNNNDYQIERSLLYAQREGIANKFSAVKGDFMQISFPENSFDAVYAIEATVHAPSLQGVYEQIFRVLKPGGVFGVYEWLMTEDYDNDNPEHRKIRLGIEQGDGISNMVKVSEGLAAIKAAGFKLEIHEDLAERPDTTPWYYPLAGEFRYMGGLGDLFTIGRMTWWGRGLMHKFFGLGESLRLMPRGTQKTADSLALAGDCLVAGGQKKLFTPMYLIVARKPAQ
;
A
#
# COMPACT_ATOMS: atom_id res chain seq x y z
N MET A 1 -12.64 -35.40 1.22
CA MET A 1 -12.01 -34.10 1.54
C MET A 1 -10.54 -34.35 1.79
N VAL A 2 -9.65 -33.88 0.92
CA VAL A 2 -8.21 -33.84 1.24
C VAL A 2 -8.05 -32.72 2.27
N PRO A 3 -7.45 -32.97 3.44
CA PRO A 3 -7.22 -31.92 4.42
C PRO A 3 -6.42 -30.79 3.76
N ALA A 4 -6.87 -29.54 3.92
CA ALA A 4 -6.04 -28.40 3.54
C ALA A 4 -4.68 -28.56 4.24
N ALA A 5 -3.59 -28.51 3.46
CA ALA A 5 -2.25 -28.62 4.01
C ALA A 5 -2.13 -27.59 5.14
N ALA A 6 -1.82 -28.05 6.35
CA ALA A 6 -1.62 -27.16 7.48
C ALA A 6 -0.50 -26.20 7.09
N HIS A 7 -0.85 -24.92 6.94
CA HIS A 7 0.13 -23.89 6.63
C HIS A 7 1.16 -23.88 7.77
N PRO A 8 2.48 -23.87 7.47
CA PRO A 8 3.47 -23.75 8.53
C PRO A 8 3.17 -22.48 9.33
N ALA A 9 3.09 -22.62 10.66
CA ALA A 9 2.79 -21.52 11.56
C ALA A 9 3.76 -20.37 11.28
N VAL A 10 3.24 -19.26 10.74
CA VAL A 10 4.03 -18.05 10.54
C VAL A 10 4.28 -17.47 11.93
N THR A 11 5.55 -17.36 12.31
CA THR A 11 5.91 -16.62 13.54
C THR A 11 5.72 -15.14 13.23
N LEU A 12 4.72 -14.53 13.84
CA LEU A 12 4.40 -13.12 13.63
C LEU A 12 5.31 -12.24 14.49
N GLU A 13 5.60 -11.04 13.99
CA GLU A 13 6.27 -10.02 14.78
C GLU A 13 5.36 -9.61 15.95
N SER A 14 5.93 -9.47 17.15
CA SER A 14 5.15 -9.06 18.32
C SER A 14 4.74 -7.59 18.23
N GLU A 15 3.46 -7.31 18.43
CA GLU A 15 2.95 -5.93 18.51
C GLU A 15 3.43 -5.25 19.79
N ASP A 16 3.90 -4.01 19.67
CA ASP A 16 4.21 -3.14 20.80
C ASP A 16 3.71 -1.72 20.52
N HIS A 17 2.44 -1.48 20.88
CA HIS A 17 1.79 -0.20 20.64
C HIS A 17 2.45 0.94 21.41
N ALA A 18 3.05 0.66 22.57
CA ALA A 18 3.68 1.68 23.40
C ALA A 18 4.99 2.16 22.76
N ARG A 19 5.84 1.23 22.32
CA ARG A 19 7.07 1.52 21.56
C ARG A 19 6.75 2.27 20.28
N ASP A 20 5.75 1.80 19.54
CA ASP A 20 5.38 2.37 18.25
C ASP A 20 4.85 3.80 18.40
N ALA A 21 3.96 4.05 19.36
CA ALA A 21 3.47 5.39 19.67
C ALA A 21 4.59 6.31 20.18
N ALA A 22 5.52 5.80 20.98
CA ALA A 22 6.68 6.57 21.43
C ALA A 22 7.58 6.97 20.26
N PHE A 23 7.85 6.06 19.32
CA PHE A 23 8.62 6.35 18.13
C PHE A 23 7.91 7.35 17.21
N ASN A 24 6.60 7.16 16.98
CA ASN A 24 5.79 8.10 16.21
C ASN A 24 5.85 9.51 16.81
N LYS A 25 5.70 9.64 18.13
CA LYS A 25 5.82 10.93 18.83
C LYS A 25 7.22 11.54 18.70
N ALA A 26 8.27 10.72 18.76
CA ALA A 26 9.65 11.18 18.59
C ALA A 26 9.91 11.68 17.16
N LEU A 27 9.42 10.96 16.15
CA LEU A 27 9.61 11.30 14.74
C LEU A 27 8.75 12.48 14.29
N HIS A 28 7.44 12.38 14.52
CA HIS A 28 6.48 13.30 13.95
C HIS A 28 6.18 14.48 14.87
N GLY A 29 6.12 14.28 16.19
CA GLY A 29 5.79 15.34 17.13
C GLY A 29 4.45 16.03 16.78
N ARG A 30 4.50 17.22 16.17
CA ARG A 30 3.32 17.96 15.68
C ARG A 30 3.19 17.99 14.15
N SER A 31 4.08 17.32 13.41
CA SER A 31 4.10 17.34 11.95
C SER A 31 2.82 16.80 11.32
N SER A 32 2.13 15.86 11.99
CA SER A 32 0.82 15.34 11.57
C SER A 32 -0.25 16.42 11.43
N GLN A 33 -0.12 17.53 12.17
CA GLN A 33 -1.03 18.67 12.13
C GLN A 33 -0.70 19.68 11.01
N ALA A 34 0.46 19.55 10.36
CA ALA A 34 0.86 20.45 9.30
C ALA A 34 -0.09 20.36 8.09
N ARG A 35 -0.19 21.46 7.35
CA ARG A 35 -0.97 21.52 6.11
C ARG A 35 -0.08 21.14 4.93
N GLY A 36 -0.27 19.92 4.43
CA GLY A 36 0.44 19.37 3.26
C GLY A 36 1.70 18.59 3.63
N GLY A 37 1.98 17.53 2.86
CA GLY A 37 3.08 16.59 3.11
C GLY A 37 4.46 17.24 3.22
N LEU A 38 4.79 18.19 2.34
CA LEU A 38 6.11 18.86 2.39
C LEU A 38 6.32 19.67 3.69
N ALA A 39 5.25 20.30 4.21
CA ALA A 39 5.32 21.04 5.46
C ALA A 39 5.44 20.10 6.67
N ALA A 40 4.78 18.94 6.62
CA ALA A 40 4.89 17.89 7.63
C ALA A 40 6.31 17.30 7.66
N MET A 41 6.85 16.95 6.50
CA MET A 41 8.20 16.39 6.35
C MET A 41 9.28 17.28 6.98
N ARG A 42 9.20 18.60 6.75
CA ARG A 42 10.18 19.56 7.28
C ARG A 42 10.13 19.72 8.80
N GLN A 43 9.08 19.23 9.45
CA GLN A 43 8.89 19.31 10.90
C GLN A 43 9.27 18.01 11.62
N LYS A 44 9.68 16.97 10.89
CA LYS A 44 10.12 15.70 11.48
C LYS A 44 11.45 15.84 12.22
N ASP A 45 11.62 15.06 13.27
CA ASP A 45 12.89 14.96 13.99
C ASP A 45 13.95 14.27 13.12
N HIS A 46 15.14 14.88 13.04
CA HIS A 46 16.22 14.38 12.19
C HIS A 46 16.84 13.08 12.70
N THR A 47 16.87 12.86 14.02
CA THR A 47 17.48 11.67 14.63
C THR A 47 16.57 10.47 14.44
N ALA A 48 15.30 10.61 14.80
CA ALA A 48 14.29 9.58 14.61
C ALA A 48 14.08 9.27 13.12
N GLN A 49 14.14 10.28 12.23
CA GLN A 49 14.11 10.03 10.78
C GLN A 49 15.28 9.14 10.36
N LYS A 50 16.50 9.44 10.82
CA LYS A 50 17.66 8.62 10.48
C LYS A 50 17.46 7.17 10.93
N THR A 51 16.94 6.95 12.13
CA THR A 51 16.61 5.59 12.60
C THR A 51 15.58 4.91 11.69
N ALA A 52 14.51 5.60 11.28
CA ALA A 52 13.53 5.03 10.35
C ALA A 52 14.15 4.68 8.98
N VAL A 53 15.06 5.53 8.47
CA VAL A 53 15.81 5.27 7.24
C VAL A 53 16.70 4.05 7.39
N ASP A 54 17.50 3.97 8.45
CA ASP A 54 18.40 2.85 8.69
C ASP A 54 17.63 1.52 8.84
N GLU A 55 16.57 1.52 9.66
CA GLU A 55 15.73 0.34 9.89
C GLU A 55 14.99 -0.11 8.63
N TYR A 56 14.57 0.80 7.77
CA TYR A 56 13.96 0.43 6.50
C TYR A 56 14.99 -0.11 5.50
N PHE A 57 16.06 0.64 5.27
CA PHE A 57 17.02 0.32 4.21
C PHE A 57 17.95 -0.83 4.55
N LYS A 58 18.08 -1.27 5.81
CA LYS A 58 18.80 -2.51 6.15
C LYS A 58 18.24 -3.73 5.40
N HIS A 59 16.97 -3.72 5.01
CA HIS A 59 16.33 -4.80 4.26
C HIS A 59 16.67 -4.82 2.75
N TRP A 60 17.27 -3.75 2.23
CA TRP A 60 17.44 -3.52 0.78
C TRP A 60 18.89 -3.20 0.39
N ASP A 61 19.62 -2.48 1.24
CA ASP A 61 20.99 -2.06 0.97
C ASP A 61 21.89 -3.29 0.75
N ASN A 62 22.64 -3.24 -0.36
CA ASN A 62 23.55 -4.28 -0.84
C ASN A 62 22.89 -5.64 -1.08
N LYS A 63 21.58 -5.69 -1.37
CA LYS A 63 20.83 -6.91 -1.68
C LYS A 63 20.23 -6.81 -3.07
N VAL A 64 21.01 -7.17 -4.08
CA VAL A 64 20.56 -7.11 -5.48
C VAL A 64 19.76 -8.35 -5.86
N ALA A 65 18.86 -8.21 -6.83
CA ALA A 65 17.98 -9.29 -7.26
C ALA A 65 18.72 -10.56 -7.73
N ALA A 66 19.92 -10.43 -8.30
CA ALA A 66 20.73 -11.56 -8.76
C ALA A 66 21.23 -12.46 -7.62
N GLU A 67 21.40 -11.91 -6.42
CA GLU A 67 21.95 -12.59 -5.24
C GLU A 67 20.88 -12.90 -4.20
N GLU A 68 19.62 -12.57 -4.47
CA GLU A 68 18.54 -12.79 -3.53
C GLU A 68 18.28 -14.29 -3.33
N THR A 69 18.18 -14.70 -2.06
CA THR A 69 17.84 -16.06 -1.65
C THR A 69 16.54 -16.07 -0.85
N ASP A 70 16.00 -17.26 -0.59
CA ASP A 70 14.81 -17.42 0.23
C ASP A 70 15.03 -16.92 1.67
N GLU A 71 16.25 -17.02 2.20
CA GLU A 71 16.63 -16.49 3.52
C GLU A 71 16.56 -14.96 3.55
N ILE A 72 17.02 -14.29 2.48
CA ILE A 72 16.93 -12.83 2.36
C ILE A 72 15.46 -12.38 2.32
N ARG A 73 14.62 -13.08 1.54
CA ARG A 73 13.17 -12.81 1.50
C ARG A 73 12.51 -13.11 2.84
N LYS A 74 12.92 -14.20 3.51
CA LYS A 74 12.41 -14.58 4.84
C LYS A 74 12.73 -13.51 5.88
N ALA A 75 13.94 -12.96 5.89
CA ALA A 75 14.30 -11.88 6.80
C ALA A 75 13.38 -10.65 6.66
N ARG A 76 12.93 -10.32 5.44
CA ARG A 76 11.92 -9.27 5.24
C ARG A 76 10.54 -9.67 5.75
N ARG A 77 10.13 -10.92 5.55
CA ARG A 77 8.85 -11.43 6.06
C ARG A 77 8.83 -11.56 7.58
N ASP A 78 9.96 -11.85 8.23
CA ASP A 78 10.05 -11.98 9.69
C ASP A 78 9.93 -10.61 10.39
N GLU A 79 10.31 -9.52 9.72
CA GLU A 79 10.21 -8.14 10.21
C GLU A 79 9.19 -7.29 9.43
N TYR A 80 8.17 -7.92 8.84
CA TYR A 80 7.22 -7.25 7.93
C TYR A 80 6.55 -6.02 8.55
N ALA A 81 6.16 -6.09 9.83
CA ALA A 81 5.40 -5.02 10.47
C ALA A 81 6.30 -3.80 10.72
N THR A 82 7.53 -4.04 11.17
CA THR A 82 8.56 -2.98 11.29
C THR A 82 8.96 -2.40 9.94
N LEU A 83 9.17 -3.24 8.92
CA LEU A 83 9.49 -2.82 7.56
C LEU A 83 8.41 -1.88 7.00
N THR A 84 7.15 -2.32 7.02
CA THR A 84 6.02 -1.55 6.47
C THR A 84 5.77 -0.26 7.26
N ARG A 85 5.88 -0.31 8.59
CA ARG A 85 5.71 0.89 9.43
C ARG A 85 6.78 1.94 9.16
N HIS A 86 8.05 1.55 9.04
CA HIS A 86 9.11 2.50 8.69
C HIS A 86 8.99 3.00 7.26
N TYR A 87 8.59 2.15 6.31
CA TYR A 87 8.22 2.61 4.97
C TYR A 87 7.20 3.75 5.01
N TYR A 88 6.06 3.57 5.68
CA TYR A 88 5.03 4.61 5.74
C TYR A 88 5.46 5.84 6.54
N ASN A 89 6.29 5.69 7.58
CA ASN A 89 6.92 6.83 8.25
C ASN A 89 7.76 7.67 7.30
N LEU A 90 8.39 7.08 6.28
CA LEU A 90 9.24 7.77 5.32
C LEU A 90 8.43 8.29 4.10
N ALA A 91 7.54 7.47 3.55
CA ALA A 91 6.89 7.71 2.26
C ALA A 91 5.63 8.57 2.33
N THR A 92 4.86 8.54 3.44
CA THR A 92 3.53 9.17 3.52
C THR A 92 3.53 10.65 3.11
N ASP A 93 4.53 11.42 3.54
CA ASP A 93 4.61 12.85 3.20
C ASP A 93 4.94 13.11 1.73
N LEU A 94 5.75 12.22 1.13
CA LEU A 94 6.08 12.27 -0.30
C LEU A 94 4.85 11.91 -1.13
N TYR A 95 4.09 10.90 -0.71
CA TYR A 95 2.83 10.51 -1.35
C TYR A 95 1.78 11.59 -1.22
N GLU A 96 1.60 12.18 -0.05
CA GLU A 96 0.63 13.27 0.13
C GLU A 96 0.96 14.47 -0.78
N HIS A 97 2.25 14.76 -0.98
CA HIS A 97 2.67 15.85 -1.86
C HIS A 97 2.57 15.52 -3.36
N GLY A 98 2.93 14.29 -3.75
CA GLY A 98 3.09 13.92 -5.16
C GLY A 98 1.91 13.15 -5.76
N TRP A 99 1.12 12.48 -4.93
CA TRP A 99 0.06 11.54 -5.34
C TRP A 99 -1.33 12.05 -4.96
N GLY A 100 -1.56 12.40 -3.70
CA GLY A 100 -2.88 12.82 -3.20
C GLY A 100 -3.17 12.27 -1.82
N THR A 101 -4.44 12.12 -1.44
CA THR A 101 -4.83 11.59 -0.12
C THR A 101 -5.30 10.14 -0.13
N SER A 102 -5.51 9.55 -1.32
CA SER A 102 -5.78 8.11 -1.50
C SER A 102 -4.57 7.45 -2.15
N PHE A 103 -3.86 6.61 -1.41
CA PHE A 103 -2.60 5.99 -1.85
C PHE A 103 -2.85 4.65 -2.54
N HIS A 104 -3.49 4.67 -3.69
CA HIS A 104 -3.67 3.49 -4.52
C HIS A 104 -3.76 3.85 -6.00
N PHE A 105 -3.60 2.85 -6.87
CA PHE A 105 -3.79 2.99 -8.30
C PHE A 105 -5.27 2.97 -8.68
N CYS A 106 -5.55 3.39 -9.90
CA CYS A 106 -6.88 3.28 -10.48
C CYS A 106 -6.78 3.16 -12.00
N ARG A 107 -7.87 2.72 -12.62
CA ARG A 107 -8.05 2.77 -14.07
C ARG A 107 -8.47 4.18 -14.49
N PHE A 108 -8.12 4.59 -15.70
CA PHE A 108 -8.47 5.90 -16.23
C PHE A 108 -9.45 5.79 -17.40
N ALA A 109 -10.57 6.48 -17.31
CA ALA A 109 -11.40 6.74 -18.48
C ALA A 109 -10.79 7.89 -19.30
N TYR A 110 -11.16 7.98 -20.59
CA TYR A 110 -10.68 9.03 -21.48
C TYR A 110 -10.99 10.43 -20.91
N GLY A 111 -9.95 11.25 -20.74
CA GLY A 111 -10.05 12.63 -20.25
C GLY A 111 -10.45 12.76 -18.77
N GLU A 112 -10.47 11.67 -18.01
CA GLU A 112 -10.79 11.69 -16.59
C GLU A 112 -9.61 12.20 -15.75
N SER A 113 -9.86 13.17 -14.88
CA SER A 113 -8.86 13.66 -13.94
C SER A 113 -8.53 12.61 -12.88
N PHE A 114 -7.30 12.61 -12.38
CA PHE A 114 -6.80 11.65 -11.39
C PHE A 114 -7.74 11.47 -10.18
N ASP A 115 -8.15 12.55 -9.52
CA ASP A 115 -9.04 12.47 -8.33
C ASP A 115 -10.40 11.82 -8.62
N LYS A 116 -10.94 12.02 -9.83
CA LYS A 116 -12.21 11.41 -10.25
C LYS A 116 -12.04 9.93 -10.53
N ALA A 117 -10.90 9.55 -11.13
CA ALA A 117 -10.56 8.16 -11.41
C ALA A 117 -10.39 7.36 -10.10
N ILE A 118 -9.72 7.94 -9.10
CA ILE A 118 -9.60 7.39 -7.75
C ILE A 118 -10.98 7.17 -7.13
N ALA A 119 -11.81 8.20 -7.04
CA ALA A 119 -13.15 8.09 -6.46
C ALA A 119 -14.00 7.03 -7.17
N ARG A 120 -13.96 7.01 -8.52
CA ARG A 120 -14.66 5.98 -9.31
C ARG A 120 -14.15 4.57 -9.01
N HIS A 121 -12.85 4.41 -8.79
CA HIS A 121 -12.24 3.11 -8.47
C HIS A 121 -12.67 2.60 -7.09
N GLU A 122 -12.70 3.48 -6.08
CA GLU A 122 -13.19 3.18 -4.73
C GLU A 122 -14.70 2.83 -4.76
N HIS A 123 -15.51 3.66 -5.43
CA HIS A 123 -16.96 3.40 -5.58
C HIS A 123 -17.25 2.10 -6.35
N TYR A 124 -16.41 1.75 -7.32
CA TYR A 124 -16.56 0.50 -8.06
C TYR A 124 -16.37 -0.72 -7.15
N LEU A 125 -15.43 -0.68 -6.21
CA LEU A 125 -15.26 -1.76 -5.23
C LEU A 125 -16.49 -1.87 -4.32
N ALA A 126 -16.94 -0.74 -3.76
CA ALA A 126 -18.14 -0.70 -2.92
C ALA A 126 -19.38 -1.26 -3.64
N MET A 127 -19.54 -0.91 -4.92
CA MET A 127 -20.60 -1.45 -5.78
C MET A 127 -20.45 -2.97 -5.99
N LYS A 128 -19.24 -3.46 -6.30
CA LYS A 128 -18.99 -4.89 -6.53
C LYS A 128 -19.16 -5.75 -5.28
N MET A 129 -18.94 -5.17 -4.10
CA MET A 129 -19.22 -5.79 -2.82
C MET A 129 -20.69 -5.70 -2.40
N ASN A 130 -21.50 -4.92 -3.12
CA ASN A 130 -22.89 -4.62 -2.77
C ASN A 130 -23.02 -4.03 -1.35
N LEU A 131 -22.15 -3.09 -0.98
CA LEU A 131 -22.20 -2.43 0.32
C LEU A 131 -23.51 -1.64 0.48
N GLN A 132 -24.17 -1.83 1.62
CA GLN A 132 -25.42 -1.16 1.96
C GLN A 132 -25.19 -0.04 2.97
N GLU A 133 -26.07 0.95 2.99
CA GLU A 133 -26.10 1.95 4.05
C GLU A 133 -26.23 1.26 5.43
N ASN A 134 -25.56 1.82 6.44
CA ASN A 134 -25.49 1.29 7.81
C ASN A 134 -24.79 -0.07 7.98
N SER A 135 -24.19 -0.64 6.91
CA SER A 135 -23.29 -1.78 7.05
C SER A 135 -22.12 -1.41 7.95
N ARG A 136 -21.76 -2.28 8.89
CA ARG A 136 -20.52 -2.10 9.65
C ARG A 136 -19.35 -2.63 8.83
N VAL A 137 -18.57 -1.72 8.27
CA VAL A 137 -17.46 -2.02 7.36
C VAL A 137 -16.11 -1.78 8.05
N LEU A 138 -15.19 -2.73 7.89
CA LEU A 138 -13.78 -2.58 8.25
C LEU A 138 -12.95 -2.29 6.99
N ASP A 139 -12.14 -1.25 7.06
CA ASP A 139 -11.10 -0.92 6.07
C ASP A 139 -9.73 -1.38 6.62
N VAL A 140 -9.17 -2.43 6.01
CA VAL A 140 -7.88 -3.00 6.40
C VAL A 140 -6.77 -2.28 5.65
N GLY A 141 -5.97 -1.50 6.37
CA GLY A 141 -4.95 -0.62 5.80
C GLY A 141 -5.50 0.71 5.32
N CYS A 142 -6.31 1.38 6.15
CA CYS A 142 -7.12 2.54 5.76
C CYS A 142 -6.36 3.80 5.31
N GLY A 143 -5.01 3.78 5.31
CA GLY A 143 -4.18 4.92 4.94
C GLY A 143 -4.55 6.21 5.68
N ILE A 144 -4.64 7.31 4.93
CA ILE A 144 -4.99 8.66 5.44
C ILE A 144 -6.39 9.13 5.03
N GLY A 145 -7.21 8.28 4.41
CA GLY A 145 -8.56 8.63 3.93
C GLY A 145 -9.51 7.44 4.02
N CYS A 146 -10.61 7.57 4.78
CA CYS A 146 -11.60 6.51 4.94
C CYS A 146 -12.90 7.08 5.55
N ASN A 147 -14.02 6.37 5.35
CA ASN A 147 -15.35 6.76 5.82
C ASN A 147 -15.94 5.83 6.90
N VAL A 148 -15.20 4.80 7.33
CA VAL A 148 -15.73 3.68 8.16
C VAL A 148 -14.80 3.33 9.33
N VAL A 149 -14.76 2.08 9.80
CA VAL A 149 -13.78 1.64 10.81
C VAL A 149 -12.48 1.29 10.09
N GLY A 150 -11.43 2.10 10.28
CA GLY A 150 -10.10 1.84 9.72
C GLY A 150 -9.20 1.06 10.69
N LEU A 151 -8.50 0.04 10.18
CA LEU A 151 -7.39 -0.63 10.86
C LEU A 151 -6.09 -0.23 10.15
N ASN A 152 -5.12 0.30 10.89
CA ASN A 152 -3.83 0.68 10.32
C ASN A 152 -2.69 0.42 11.31
N ASN A 153 -1.53 -0.04 10.83
CA ASN A 153 -0.37 -0.29 11.68
C ASN A 153 0.51 0.95 11.89
N ASN A 154 0.21 2.08 11.24
CA ASN A 154 1.04 3.28 11.28
C ASN A 154 0.30 4.41 12.02
N ASP A 155 0.83 4.80 13.19
CA ASP A 155 0.24 5.83 14.05
C ASP A 155 0.15 7.19 13.35
N TYR A 156 1.15 7.53 12.52
CA TYR A 156 1.15 8.78 11.77
C TYR A 156 -0.02 8.84 10.77
N GLN A 157 -0.25 7.77 10.02
CA GLN A 157 -1.38 7.69 9.10
C GLN A 157 -2.73 7.73 9.82
N ILE A 158 -2.84 7.14 11.02
CA ILE A 158 -4.03 7.23 11.87
C ILE A 158 -4.29 8.69 12.28
N GLU A 159 -3.27 9.41 12.74
CA GLU A 159 -3.42 10.83 13.09
C GLU A 159 -3.83 11.67 11.88
N ARG A 160 -3.23 11.41 10.70
CA ARG A 160 -3.57 12.09 9.45
C ARG A 160 -5.01 11.81 9.03
N SER A 161 -5.45 10.55 9.03
CA SER A 161 -6.82 10.16 8.63
C SER A 161 -7.88 10.80 9.52
N LEU A 162 -7.68 10.82 10.83
CA LEU A 162 -8.60 11.46 11.77
C LEU A 162 -8.67 12.98 11.54
N LEU A 163 -7.54 13.62 11.23
CA LEU A 163 -7.50 15.04 10.88
C LEU A 163 -8.27 15.33 9.60
N TYR A 164 -8.12 14.51 8.55
CA TYR A 164 -8.88 14.67 7.31
C TYR A 164 -10.37 14.43 7.51
N ALA A 165 -10.74 13.36 8.22
CA ALA A 165 -12.14 13.07 8.54
C ALA A 165 -12.82 14.21 9.32
N GLN A 166 -12.08 14.88 10.22
CA GLN A 166 -12.58 16.07 10.90
C GLN A 166 -12.76 17.26 9.94
N ARG A 167 -11.79 17.51 9.04
CA ARG A 167 -11.87 18.60 8.06
C ARG A 167 -13.01 18.42 7.06
N GLU A 168 -13.30 17.19 6.70
CA GLU A 168 -14.36 16.82 5.75
C GLU A 168 -15.73 16.66 6.42
N GLY A 169 -15.81 16.77 7.76
CA GLY A 169 -17.07 16.70 8.49
C GLY A 169 -17.67 15.29 8.60
N ILE A 170 -16.84 14.26 8.43
CA ILE A 170 -17.24 12.84 8.49
C ILE A 170 -16.73 12.11 9.75
N ALA A 171 -16.11 12.83 10.70
CA ALA A 171 -15.55 12.25 11.93
C ALA A 171 -16.56 11.50 12.81
N ASN A 172 -17.87 11.71 12.63
CA ASN A 172 -18.93 10.95 13.31
C ASN A 172 -19.24 9.59 12.64
N LYS A 173 -18.71 9.35 11.43
CA LYS A 173 -18.87 8.11 10.66
C LYS A 173 -17.57 7.30 10.57
N PHE A 174 -16.45 7.95 10.85
CA PHE A 174 -15.11 7.37 10.75
C PHE A 174 -14.48 7.15 12.14
N SER A 175 -13.81 6.02 12.31
CA SER A 175 -12.93 5.76 13.46
C SER A 175 -11.74 4.94 13.00
N ALA A 176 -10.55 5.22 13.52
CA ALA A 176 -9.34 4.45 13.22
C ALA A 176 -8.82 3.75 14.47
N VAL A 177 -8.30 2.53 14.29
CA VAL A 177 -7.69 1.70 15.34
C VAL A 177 -6.30 1.27 14.89
N LYS A 178 -5.33 1.41 15.79
CA LYS A 178 -3.98 0.88 15.62
C LYS A 178 -4.01 -0.65 15.71
N GLY A 179 -3.43 -1.32 14.72
CA GLY A 179 -3.17 -2.76 14.81
C GLY A 179 -2.59 -3.35 13.53
N ASP A 180 -1.98 -4.50 13.69
CA ASP A 180 -1.50 -5.38 12.63
C ASP A 180 -2.66 -6.21 12.06
N PHE A 181 -2.83 -6.20 10.74
CA PHE A 181 -3.87 -6.99 10.08
C PHE A 181 -3.63 -8.52 10.15
N MET A 182 -2.44 -8.96 10.55
CA MET A 182 -2.18 -10.38 10.86
C MET A 182 -2.70 -10.74 12.26
N GLN A 183 -3.05 -9.73 13.08
CA GLN A 183 -3.45 -9.84 14.48
C GLN A 183 -4.67 -8.94 14.76
N ILE A 184 -5.68 -8.98 13.88
CA ILE A 184 -6.85 -8.09 13.94
C ILE A 184 -7.55 -8.18 15.31
N SER A 185 -7.43 -7.14 16.13
CA SER A 185 -7.95 -7.12 17.51
C SER A 185 -9.45 -6.80 17.60
N PHE A 186 -10.26 -7.38 16.71
CA PHE A 186 -11.72 -7.36 16.78
C PHE A 186 -12.28 -8.75 17.07
N PRO A 187 -13.42 -8.85 17.76
CA PRO A 187 -14.11 -10.13 17.96
C PRO A 187 -14.50 -10.79 16.63
N GLU A 188 -14.68 -12.10 16.65
CA GLU A 188 -15.26 -12.81 15.51
C GLU A 188 -16.66 -12.28 15.15
N ASN A 189 -17.04 -12.39 13.88
CA ASN A 189 -18.38 -12.03 13.41
C ASN A 189 -18.82 -10.59 13.77
N SER A 190 -17.88 -9.64 13.73
CA SER A 190 -18.11 -8.24 14.09
C SER A 190 -18.58 -7.37 12.91
N PHE A 191 -18.19 -7.70 11.69
CA PHE A 191 -18.37 -6.84 10.51
C PHE A 191 -19.27 -7.48 9.44
N ASP A 192 -20.08 -6.66 8.78
CA ASP A 192 -20.91 -7.07 7.65
C ASP A 192 -20.07 -7.16 6.36
N ALA A 193 -19.06 -6.29 6.26
CA ALA A 193 -18.10 -6.28 5.17
C ALA A 193 -16.70 -5.88 5.65
N VAL A 194 -15.69 -6.35 4.92
CA VAL A 194 -14.31 -5.91 5.07
C VAL A 194 -13.80 -5.57 3.67
N TYR A 195 -13.02 -4.51 3.52
CA TYR A 195 -12.25 -4.29 2.30
C TYR A 195 -10.80 -3.97 2.59
N ALA A 196 -9.96 -4.15 1.58
CA ALA A 196 -8.58 -3.70 1.56
C ALA A 196 -8.27 -3.15 0.17
N ILE A 197 -7.64 -1.98 0.09
CA ILE A 197 -7.17 -1.43 -1.19
C ILE A 197 -5.66 -1.36 -1.10
N GLU A 198 -4.97 -2.25 -1.82
CA GLU A 198 -3.51 -2.26 -1.94
C GLU A 198 -2.78 -2.35 -0.58
N ALA A 199 -3.41 -2.96 0.43
CA ALA A 199 -2.89 -3.03 1.80
C ALA A 199 -2.41 -4.43 2.20
N THR A 200 -3.14 -5.47 1.83
CA THR A 200 -2.85 -6.86 2.26
C THR A 200 -1.56 -7.41 1.67
N VAL A 201 -1.07 -6.84 0.57
CA VAL A 201 0.27 -7.12 0.01
C VAL A 201 1.41 -6.89 1.00
N HIS A 202 1.26 -5.99 1.99
CA HIS A 202 2.28 -5.79 3.01
C HIS A 202 2.35 -6.94 4.03
N ALA A 203 1.36 -7.83 4.05
CA ALA A 203 1.35 -9.01 4.90
C ALA A 203 2.46 -10.00 4.46
N PRO A 204 3.07 -10.73 5.41
CA PRO A 204 4.04 -11.76 5.08
C PRO A 204 3.36 -13.00 4.47
N SER A 205 2.04 -13.13 4.63
CA SER A 205 1.21 -14.20 4.11
C SER A 205 -0.19 -13.68 3.79
N LEU A 206 -0.58 -13.75 2.51
CA LEU A 206 -1.94 -13.42 2.09
C LEU A 206 -2.97 -14.36 2.75
N GLN A 207 -2.65 -15.65 2.87
CA GLN A 207 -3.57 -16.58 3.54
C GLN A 207 -3.80 -16.18 4.99
N GLY A 208 -2.74 -15.85 5.74
CA GLY A 208 -2.88 -15.48 7.15
C GLY A 208 -3.70 -14.22 7.37
N VAL A 209 -3.52 -13.17 6.55
CA VAL A 209 -4.37 -11.97 6.66
C VAL A 209 -5.82 -12.25 6.23
N TYR A 210 -6.03 -13.07 5.19
CA TYR A 210 -7.37 -13.47 4.78
C TYR A 210 -8.08 -14.32 5.84
N GLU A 211 -7.39 -15.17 6.59
CA GLU A 211 -7.95 -15.91 7.72
C GLU A 211 -8.42 -14.98 8.85
N GLN A 212 -7.66 -13.91 9.15
CA GLN A 212 -8.10 -12.89 10.11
C GLN A 212 -9.34 -12.14 9.63
N ILE A 213 -9.37 -11.75 8.35
CA ILE A 213 -10.52 -11.10 7.73
C ILE A 213 -11.74 -12.03 7.76
N PHE A 214 -11.56 -13.31 7.44
CA PHE A 214 -12.61 -14.33 7.51
C PHE A 214 -13.17 -14.46 8.94
N ARG A 215 -12.30 -14.44 9.96
CA ARG A 215 -12.71 -14.54 11.36
C ARG A 215 -13.61 -13.37 11.78
N VAL A 216 -13.23 -12.13 11.45
CA VAL A 216 -13.97 -10.93 11.89
C VAL A 216 -15.23 -10.64 11.09
N LEU A 217 -15.37 -11.21 9.89
CA LEU A 217 -16.61 -11.16 9.11
C LEU A 217 -17.72 -11.98 9.75
N LYS A 218 -18.95 -11.49 9.73
CA LYS A 218 -20.16 -12.27 10.04
C LYS A 218 -20.40 -13.35 8.98
N PRO A 219 -21.08 -14.48 9.30
CA PRO A 219 -21.55 -15.42 8.28
C PRO A 219 -22.36 -14.69 7.20
N GLY A 220 -22.09 -14.97 5.92
CA GLY A 220 -22.68 -14.24 4.78
C GLY A 220 -22.01 -12.90 4.45
N GLY A 221 -21.10 -12.41 5.29
CA GLY A 221 -20.36 -11.16 5.09
C GLY A 221 -19.39 -11.22 3.91
N VAL A 222 -19.08 -10.06 3.35
CA VAL A 222 -18.32 -9.91 2.10
C VAL A 222 -16.94 -9.32 2.35
N PHE A 223 -15.94 -9.88 1.68
CA PHE A 223 -14.59 -9.33 1.56
C PHE A 223 -14.37 -8.86 0.11
N GLY A 224 -13.86 -7.64 -0.05
CA GLY A 224 -13.43 -7.12 -1.34
C GLY A 224 -12.02 -6.55 -1.27
N VAL A 225 -11.20 -6.83 -2.29
CA VAL A 225 -9.81 -6.34 -2.32
C VAL A 225 -9.37 -5.97 -3.73
N TYR A 226 -8.58 -4.90 -3.83
CA TYR A 226 -7.68 -4.67 -4.95
C TYR A 226 -6.28 -5.09 -4.49
N GLU A 227 -5.83 -6.25 -4.97
CA GLU A 227 -4.58 -6.85 -4.51
C GLU A 227 -3.44 -6.59 -5.50
N TRP A 228 -2.25 -6.34 -4.95
CA TRP A 228 -1.00 -6.30 -5.71
C TRP A 228 -0.48 -7.72 -5.88
N LEU A 229 -0.42 -8.18 -7.13
CA LEU A 229 0.01 -9.53 -7.46
C LEU A 229 0.97 -9.49 -8.65
N MET A 230 1.92 -10.43 -8.65
CA MET A 230 2.64 -10.76 -9.87
C MET A 230 1.69 -11.55 -10.79
N THR A 231 1.70 -11.26 -12.07
CA THR A 231 0.92 -12.04 -13.04
C THR A 231 1.54 -13.43 -13.23
N GLU A 232 0.85 -14.30 -13.96
CA GLU A 232 1.40 -15.61 -14.28
C GLU A 232 2.63 -15.56 -15.20
N ASP A 233 2.77 -14.48 -15.98
CA ASP A 233 3.92 -14.22 -16.87
C ASP A 233 5.19 -13.83 -16.09
N TYR A 234 5.07 -13.49 -14.80
CA TYR A 234 6.23 -13.35 -13.93
C TYR A 234 7.00 -14.67 -13.84
N ASP A 235 8.32 -14.60 -13.95
CA ASP A 235 9.20 -15.75 -13.92
C ASP A 235 10.34 -15.46 -12.94
N ASN A 236 10.42 -16.26 -11.88
CA ASN A 236 11.44 -16.08 -10.86
C ASN A 236 12.83 -16.54 -11.31
N ASP A 237 12.94 -17.28 -12.42
CA ASP A 237 14.23 -17.66 -13.01
C ASP A 237 14.77 -16.59 -13.96
N ASN A 238 13.94 -15.63 -14.37
CA ASN A 238 14.36 -14.50 -15.21
C ASN A 238 14.95 -13.35 -14.36
N PRO A 239 16.24 -13.00 -14.53
CA PRO A 239 16.88 -11.94 -13.73
C PRO A 239 16.24 -10.55 -13.87
N GLU A 240 15.69 -10.23 -15.04
CA GLU A 240 15.00 -8.95 -15.26
C GLU A 240 13.68 -8.90 -14.47
N HIS A 241 12.92 -9.99 -14.48
CA HIS A 241 11.66 -10.09 -13.74
C HIS A 241 11.91 -9.96 -12.24
N ARG A 242 12.93 -10.65 -11.71
CA ARG A 242 13.34 -10.52 -10.30
C ARG A 242 13.72 -9.08 -9.94
N LYS A 243 14.45 -8.38 -10.82
CA LYS A 243 14.82 -6.97 -10.62
C LYS A 243 13.59 -6.07 -10.55
N ILE A 244 12.61 -6.28 -11.43
CA ILE A 244 11.34 -5.53 -11.43
C ILE A 244 10.59 -5.78 -10.12
N ARG A 245 10.38 -7.04 -9.74
CA ARG A 245 9.72 -7.40 -8.47
C ARG A 245 10.41 -6.76 -7.27
N LEU A 246 11.74 -6.89 -7.18
CA LEU A 246 12.50 -6.36 -6.05
C LEU A 246 12.42 -4.83 -5.96
N GLY A 247 12.43 -4.14 -7.10
CA GLY A 247 12.28 -2.68 -7.13
C GLY A 247 10.89 -2.22 -6.67
N ILE A 248 9.83 -2.96 -7.02
CA ILE A 248 8.48 -2.75 -6.48
C ILE A 248 8.48 -3.02 -4.97
N GLU A 249 9.00 -4.17 -4.52
CA GLU A 249 9.04 -4.54 -3.11
C GLU A 249 9.79 -3.49 -2.24
N GLN A 250 10.96 -3.04 -2.71
CA GLN A 250 11.78 -2.03 -2.04
C GLN A 250 11.15 -0.64 -2.08
N GLY A 251 10.55 -0.28 -3.21
CA GLY A 251 10.00 1.05 -3.40
C GLY A 251 8.70 1.24 -2.62
N ASP A 252 7.98 0.15 -2.37
CA ASP A 252 6.65 0.17 -1.79
C ASP A 252 6.55 -0.50 -0.41
N GLY A 253 7.66 -0.91 0.22
CA GLY A 253 7.63 -1.45 1.58
C GLY A 253 6.88 -2.78 1.70
N ILE A 254 7.05 -3.65 0.71
CA ILE A 254 6.41 -4.96 0.63
C ILE A 254 7.43 -6.04 0.98
N SER A 255 7.11 -6.87 1.96
CA SER A 255 8.02 -7.94 2.39
C SER A 255 8.21 -9.02 1.32
N ASN A 256 7.13 -9.38 0.61
CA ASN A 256 7.11 -10.47 -0.37
C ASN A 256 5.86 -10.41 -1.27
N MET A 257 6.04 -10.22 -2.58
CA MET A 257 4.96 -10.41 -3.56
C MET A 257 4.85 -11.87 -4.03
N VAL A 258 3.63 -12.27 -4.40
CA VAL A 258 3.26 -13.61 -4.90
C VAL A 258 2.48 -13.52 -6.20
N LYS A 259 2.30 -14.65 -6.90
CA LYS A 259 1.50 -14.69 -8.13
C LYS A 259 -0.02 -14.60 -7.87
N VAL A 260 -0.77 -14.25 -8.91
CA VAL A 260 -2.24 -14.25 -8.91
C VAL A 260 -2.81 -15.59 -8.43
N SER A 261 -2.32 -16.70 -8.98
CA SER A 261 -2.73 -18.05 -8.60
C SER A 261 -2.52 -18.36 -7.12
N GLU A 262 -1.43 -17.87 -6.53
CA GLU A 262 -1.14 -18.00 -5.09
C GLU A 262 -2.11 -17.16 -4.25
N GLY A 263 -2.40 -15.92 -4.64
CA GLY A 263 -3.39 -15.08 -3.98
C GLY A 263 -4.81 -15.67 -4.02
N LEU A 264 -5.21 -16.24 -5.16
CA LEU A 264 -6.48 -16.94 -5.32
C LEU A 264 -6.54 -18.27 -4.57
N ALA A 265 -5.42 -18.96 -4.39
CA ALA A 265 -5.35 -20.15 -3.55
C ALA A 265 -5.47 -19.75 -2.06
N ALA A 266 -4.77 -18.71 -1.63
CA ALA A 266 -4.79 -18.19 -0.27
C ALA A 266 -6.21 -17.80 0.19
N ILE A 267 -6.96 -17.07 -0.65
CA ILE A 267 -8.32 -16.65 -0.28
C ILE A 267 -9.29 -17.84 -0.15
N LYS A 268 -9.13 -18.87 -1.00
CA LYS A 268 -9.91 -20.12 -0.90
C LYS A 268 -9.51 -20.93 0.34
N ALA A 269 -8.21 -21.01 0.63
CA ALA A 269 -7.67 -21.72 1.78
C ALA A 269 -8.14 -21.09 3.11
N ALA A 270 -8.28 -19.76 3.15
CA ALA A 270 -8.87 -19.04 4.28
C ALA A 270 -10.38 -19.33 4.50
N GLY A 271 -11.04 -20.05 3.58
CA GLY A 271 -12.43 -20.49 3.71
C GLY A 271 -13.45 -19.65 2.96
N PHE A 272 -13.03 -18.64 2.20
CA PHE A 272 -13.96 -17.83 1.41
C PHE A 272 -14.51 -18.57 0.19
N LYS A 273 -15.78 -18.29 -0.12
CA LYS A 273 -16.36 -18.57 -1.43
C LYS A 273 -16.04 -17.41 -2.36
N LEU A 274 -15.21 -17.66 -3.36
CA LEU A 274 -14.88 -16.69 -4.41
C LEU A 274 -16.12 -16.38 -5.26
N GLU A 275 -16.49 -15.10 -5.40
CA GLU A 275 -17.64 -14.65 -6.19
C GLU A 275 -17.21 -13.95 -7.48
N ILE A 276 -16.21 -13.08 -7.38
CA ILE A 276 -15.65 -12.31 -8.49
C ILE A 276 -14.14 -12.34 -8.35
N HIS A 277 -13.43 -12.56 -9.44
CA HIS A 277 -12.03 -12.17 -9.53
C HIS A 277 -11.69 -11.73 -10.95
N GLU A 278 -10.91 -10.66 -11.09
CA GLU A 278 -10.60 -10.05 -12.38
C GLU A 278 -9.35 -9.19 -12.28
N ASP A 279 -8.47 -9.29 -13.27
CA ASP A 279 -7.39 -8.32 -13.42
C ASP A 279 -7.94 -7.04 -14.07
N LEU A 280 -8.16 -6.00 -13.27
CA LEU A 280 -8.66 -4.73 -13.79
C LEU A 280 -7.61 -3.99 -14.63
N ALA A 281 -6.32 -4.27 -14.45
CA ALA A 281 -5.25 -3.65 -15.23
C ALA A 281 -5.23 -4.12 -16.69
N GLU A 282 -5.80 -5.29 -16.99
CA GLU A 282 -5.90 -5.86 -18.34
C GLU A 282 -7.11 -5.35 -19.13
N ARG A 283 -8.01 -4.59 -18.49
CA ARG A 283 -9.13 -3.98 -19.22
C ARG A 283 -8.62 -2.97 -20.24
N PRO A 284 -9.21 -2.92 -21.45
CA PRO A 284 -8.78 -1.98 -22.47
C PRO A 284 -9.16 -0.56 -22.06
N ASP A 285 -8.15 0.23 -21.68
CA ASP A 285 -8.26 1.66 -21.40
C ASP A 285 -7.35 2.45 -22.34
N THR A 286 -7.76 3.67 -22.70
CA THR A 286 -6.95 4.56 -23.56
C THR A 286 -5.68 5.04 -22.88
N THR A 287 -5.70 5.08 -21.54
CA THR A 287 -4.62 5.55 -20.70
C THR A 287 -4.27 4.46 -19.69
N PRO A 288 -3.02 3.98 -19.63
CA PRO A 288 -2.66 2.90 -18.72
C PRO A 288 -2.70 3.38 -17.27
N TRP A 289 -2.97 2.46 -16.34
CA TRP A 289 -2.98 2.76 -14.89
C TRP A 289 -1.65 3.34 -14.38
N TYR A 290 -0.53 3.02 -15.03
CA TYR A 290 0.81 3.51 -14.67
C TYR A 290 1.16 4.87 -15.28
N TYR A 291 0.26 5.52 -16.04
CA TYR A 291 0.58 6.82 -16.66
C TYR A 291 1.08 7.89 -15.68
N PRO A 292 0.56 8.00 -14.42
CA PRO A 292 1.04 9.02 -13.50
C PRO A 292 2.51 8.83 -13.10
N LEU A 293 3.06 7.63 -13.34
CA LEU A 293 4.44 7.26 -13.03
C LEU A 293 5.35 7.22 -14.26
N ALA A 294 4.78 7.00 -15.45
CA ALA A 294 5.53 6.80 -16.68
C ALA A 294 6.40 7.99 -17.09
N GLY A 295 5.99 9.22 -16.74
CA GLY A 295 6.68 10.43 -17.21
C GLY A 295 6.58 10.62 -18.73
N GLU A 296 5.55 10.07 -19.35
CA GLU A 296 5.35 10.09 -20.80
C GLU A 296 4.23 11.05 -21.22
N PHE A 297 4.59 12.17 -21.84
CA PHE A 297 3.63 13.20 -22.27
C PHE A 297 2.60 12.73 -23.31
N ARG A 298 2.77 11.57 -23.92
CA ARG A 298 1.75 11.00 -24.82
C ARG A 298 0.43 10.66 -24.12
N TYR A 299 0.45 10.51 -22.79
CA TYR A 299 -0.73 10.24 -21.97
C TYR A 299 -1.41 11.51 -21.43
N MET A 300 -0.89 12.69 -21.77
CA MET A 300 -1.43 13.97 -21.31
C MET A 300 -2.86 14.19 -21.84
N GLY A 301 -3.83 14.23 -20.94
CA GLY A 301 -5.25 14.50 -21.23
C GLY A 301 -5.70 15.92 -20.89
N GLY A 302 -4.96 16.63 -20.04
CA GLY A 302 -5.25 18.02 -19.67
C GLY A 302 -4.08 18.78 -19.05
N LEU A 303 -4.29 20.05 -18.69
CA LEU A 303 -3.24 20.92 -18.14
C LEU A 303 -2.71 20.44 -16.77
N GLY A 304 -3.55 19.77 -15.97
CA GLY A 304 -3.13 19.20 -14.69
C GLY A 304 -2.05 18.12 -14.84
N ASP A 305 -2.08 17.37 -15.96
CA ASP A 305 -1.12 16.31 -16.22
C ASP A 305 0.28 16.85 -16.49
N LEU A 306 0.44 18.13 -16.85
CA LEU A 306 1.75 18.75 -17.03
C LEU A 306 2.58 18.65 -15.74
N PHE A 307 1.93 18.83 -14.58
CA PHE A 307 2.58 18.69 -13.29
C PHE A 307 2.84 17.21 -12.95
N THR A 308 1.81 16.35 -13.08
CA THR A 308 1.90 14.91 -12.78
C THR A 308 2.96 14.19 -13.61
N ILE A 309 2.97 14.42 -14.92
CA ILE A 309 3.92 13.82 -15.85
C ILE A 309 5.28 14.49 -15.70
N GLY A 310 5.32 15.82 -15.62
CA GLY A 310 6.55 16.62 -15.53
C GLY A 310 7.45 16.14 -14.39
N ARG A 311 6.89 15.90 -13.19
CA ARG A 311 7.65 15.44 -12.02
C ARG A 311 8.25 14.03 -12.19
N MET A 312 7.66 13.18 -13.03
CA MET A 312 8.10 11.80 -13.25
C MET A 312 9.06 11.63 -14.42
N THR A 313 9.20 12.64 -15.28
CA THR A 313 10.24 12.65 -16.30
C THR A 313 11.64 12.54 -15.70
N TRP A 314 12.62 12.09 -16.49
CA TRP A 314 14.01 11.98 -16.04
C TRP A 314 14.59 13.32 -15.53
N TRP A 315 14.23 14.44 -16.16
CA TRP A 315 14.67 15.77 -15.75
C TRP A 315 13.91 16.28 -14.51
N GLY A 316 12.61 15.98 -14.41
CA GLY A 316 11.79 16.31 -13.24
C GLY A 316 12.29 15.58 -11.99
N ARG A 317 12.54 14.28 -12.12
CA ARG A 317 13.16 13.46 -11.07
C ARG A 317 14.57 13.92 -10.74
N GLY A 318 15.38 14.26 -11.74
CA GLY A 318 16.72 14.82 -11.52
C GLY A 318 16.71 16.16 -10.76
N LEU A 319 15.72 17.02 -11.01
CA LEU A 319 15.53 18.26 -10.26
C LEU A 319 15.11 17.99 -8.81
N MET A 320 14.14 17.10 -8.60
CA MET A 320 13.68 16.73 -7.25
C MET A 320 14.78 16.05 -6.44
N HIS A 321 15.57 15.16 -7.05
CA HIS A 321 16.75 14.55 -6.43
C HIS A 321 17.72 15.62 -5.90
N LYS A 322 18.07 16.61 -6.74
CA LYS A 322 18.96 17.71 -6.32
C LYS A 322 18.33 18.60 -5.25
N PHE A 323 17.03 18.88 -5.38
CA PHE A 323 16.28 19.67 -4.41
C PHE A 323 16.30 19.03 -3.03
N PHE A 324 16.01 17.72 -2.93
CA PHE A 324 16.07 16.98 -1.67
C PHE A 324 17.51 16.93 -1.12
N GLY A 325 18.50 16.63 -1.96
CA GLY A 325 19.91 16.59 -1.52
C GLY A 325 20.43 17.93 -0.99
N LEU A 326 20.05 19.05 -1.63
CA LEU A 326 20.37 20.39 -1.13
C LEU A 326 19.61 20.69 0.16
N GLY A 327 18.32 20.34 0.23
CA GLY A 327 17.50 20.49 1.43
C GLY A 327 18.07 19.75 2.63
N GLU A 328 18.57 18.52 2.45
CA GLU A 328 19.28 17.76 3.48
C GLU A 328 20.60 18.41 3.89
N SER A 329 21.41 18.83 2.92
CA SER A 329 22.70 19.48 3.16
C SER A 329 22.56 20.77 3.96
N LEU A 330 21.50 21.54 3.69
CA LEU A 330 21.14 22.76 4.42
C LEU A 330 20.35 22.48 5.70
N ARG A 331 20.09 21.22 6.06
CA ARG A 331 19.27 20.78 7.21
C ARG A 331 17.84 21.36 7.20
N LEU A 332 17.33 21.71 6.02
CA LEU A 332 15.94 22.11 5.82
C LEU A 332 15.01 20.90 5.68
N MET A 333 15.59 19.74 5.37
CA MET A 333 14.92 18.45 5.28
C MET A 333 15.64 17.40 6.13
N PRO A 334 14.91 16.44 6.72
CA PRO A 334 15.48 15.33 7.45
C PRO A 334 16.46 14.50 6.61
N ARG A 335 17.44 13.85 7.26
CA ARG A 335 18.39 12.98 6.55
C ARG A 335 17.68 11.77 5.95
N GLY A 336 18.09 11.40 4.74
CA GLY A 336 17.56 10.24 4.02
C GLY A 336 16.26 10.50 3.25
N THR A 337 15.70 11.70 3.29
CA THR A 337 14.60 12.13 2.41
C THR A 337 14.93 11.92 0.93
N GLN A 338 16.13 12.29 0.47
CA GLN A 338 16.63 12.06 -0.88
C GLN A 338 16.69 10.57 -1.19
N LYS A 339 17.25 9.76 -0.28
CA LYS A 339 17.32 8.30 -0.44
C LYS A 339 15.93 7.66 -0.53
N THR A 340 14.98 8.10 0.30
CA THR A 340 13.58 7.68 0.21
C THR A 340 12.97 8.08 -1.12
N ALA A 341 13.14 9.33 -1.56
CA ALA A 341 12.61 9.80 -2.84
C ALA A 341 13.20 9.02 -4.03
N ASP A 342 14.49 8.69 -4.00
CA ASP A 342 15.15 7.88 -5.02
C ASP A 342 14.60 6.44 -5.02
N SER A 343 14.30 5.87 -3.84
CA SER A 343 13.66 4.55 -3.72
C SER A 343 12.23 4.54 -4.27
N LEU A 344 11.45 5.59 -4.02
CA LEU A 344 10.11 5.76 -4.61
C LEU A 344 10.19 5.94 -6.14
N ALA A 345 11.21 6.65 -6.63
CA ALA A 345 11.44 6.79 -8.07
C ALA A 345 11.79 5.46 -8.73
N LEU A 346 12.58 4.62 -8.07
CA LEU A 346 12.87 3.24 -8.50
C LEU A 346 11.60 2.39 -8.53
N ALA A 347 10.74 2.48 -7.49
CA ALA A 347 9.41 1.86 -7.49
C ALA A 347 8.63 2.26 -8.73
N GLY A 348 8.57 3.56 -9.00
CA GLY A 348 7.88 4.11 -10.17
C GLY A 348 8.34 3.47 -11.49
N ASP A 349 9.66 3.36 -11.70
CA ASP A 349 10.22 2.72 -12.90
C ASP A 349 9.87 1.22 -12.96
N CYS A 350 9.95 0.51 -11.83
CA CYS A 350 9.66 -0.91 -11.78
C CYS A 350 8.16 -1.21 -11.91
N LEU A 351 7.27 -0.38 -11.38
CA LEU A 351 5.82 -0.46 -11.56
C LEU A 351 5.45 -0.24 -13.03
N VAL A 352 6.03 0.77 -13.68
CA VAL A 352 5.84 1.02 -15.12
C VAL A 352 6.36 -0.16 -15.94
N ALA A 353 7.56 -0.66 -15.67
CA ALA A 353 8.13 -1.82 -16.37
C ALA A 353 7.29 -3.09 -16.14
N GLY A 354 6.81 -3.32 -14.91
CA GLY A 354 5.92 -4.41 -14.56
C GLY A 354 4.59 -4.35 -15.28
N GLY A 355 3.99 -3.16 -15.39
CA GLY A 355 2.77 -2.95 -16.18
C GLY A 355 2.98 -3.11 -17.69
N GLN A 356 4.05 -2.54 -18.25
CA GLN A 356 4.36 -2.62 -19.69
C GLN A 356 4.67 -4.04 -20.15
N LYS A 357 5.38 -4.82 -19.32
CA LYS A 357 5.70 -6.23 -19.57
C LYS A 357 4.62 -7.19 -19.09
N LYS A 358 3.52 -6.68 -18.51
CA LYS A 358 2.42 -7.46 -17.94
C LYS A 358 2.86 -8.49 -16.89
N LEU A 359 3.84 -8.12 -16.06
CA LEU A 359 4.38 -8.96 -14.98
C LEU A 359 3.73 -8.70 -13.63
N PHE A 360 3.07 -7.55 -13.49
CA PHE A 360 2.51 -7.06 -12.23
C PHE A 360 1.15 -6.39 -12.48
N THR A 361 0.24 -6.57 -11.52
CA THR A 361 -1.04 -5.87 -11.46
C THR A 361 -1.22 -5.25 -10.07
N PRO A 362 -1.54 -3.93 -9.98
CA PRO A 362 -1.80 -3.28 -8.70
C PRO A 362 -3.26 -3.42 -8.24
N MET A 363 -4.13 -3.94 -9.10
CA MET A 363 -5.59 -3.85 -8.90
C MET A 363 -6.29 -5.13 -9.33
N TYR A 364 -5.75 -6.28 -8.90
CA TYR A 364 -6.44 -7.54 -9.07
C TYR A 364 -7.68 -7.54 -8.16
N LEU A 365 -8.86 -7.35 -8.76
CA LEU A 365 -10.11 -7.30 -8.03
C LEU A 365 -10.46 -8.70 -7.57
N ILE A 366 -10.72 -8.86 -6.28
CA ILE A 366 -11.32 -10.07 -5.72
C ILE A 366 -12.51 -9.67 -4.84
N VAL A 367 -13.66 -10.32 -5.06
CA VAL A 367 -14.80 -10.28 -4.14
C VAL A 367 -15.13 -11.70 -3.73
N ALA A 368 -15.17 -11.94 -2.43
CA ALA A 368 -15.42 -13.26 -1.87
C ALA A 368 -16.30 -13.16 -0.62
N ARG A 369 -17.06 -14.21 -0.35
CA ARG A 369 -18.05 -14.23 0.73
C ARG A 369 -17.71 -15.29 1.76
N LYS A 370 -17.83 -14.93 3.04
CA LYS A 370 -17.86 -15.92 4.12
C LYS A 370 -19.15 -16.71 3.99
N PRO A 371 -19.13 -18.05 3.84
CA PRO A 371 -20.35 -18.83 3.70
C PRO A 371 -21.37 -18.53 4.81
N ALA A 372 -22.65 -18.45 4.45
CA ALA A 372 -23.72 -18.49 5.42
C ALA A 372 -23.75 -19.88 6.06
N GLN A 373 -23.92 -19.95 7.38
CA GLN A 373 -24.04 -21.22 8.10
C GLN A 373 -25.25 -22.03 7.66
#